data_AF-A0A958C8E9-F1
#
_entry.id   AF-A0A958C8E9-F1
#
_cell.length_a   1.000
_cell.length_b   1.000
_cell.length_c   1.000
_cell.angle_alpha   90.00
_cell.angle_beta   90.00
_cell.angle_gamma   90.00
#
_symmetry.space_group_name_H-M   'P 1'
#
loop_
_entity.id
_entity.type
_entity.pdbx_description
1 polymer ?
#
loop_
_entity_poly.entity_id
_entity_poly.type
_entity_poly.pdbx_seq_one_letter_code
_entity_poly.pdbx_strand_id
1 'polypeptide(L)'
;IPQIAGQELFAPSLALVGPGLPAGQLPLRVATADNLGVVEIAPPTGAAETFYEPFSRTSYWERQSERVTLPADGQYTVAIWHPRGEVGRYGFVIGDKERLGGDLLGLAGKLRSYWTPVPEPDEPLLQEVNLTGMTRLPEAKPAGWRYSTSCAEE
;
A
#
# COMPACT_ATOMS: atom_id res chain seq x y z
N ILE A 1 9.52 -5.11 5.57
CA ILE A 1 9.30 -4.09 6.64
C ILE A 1 10.65 -3.73 7.22
N PRO A 2 11.10 -2.47 7.19
CA PRO A 2 12.41 -2.10 7.71
C PRO A 2 12.51 -2.40 9.21
N GLN A 3 13.68 -2.83 9.68
CA GLN A 3 13.95 -3.15 11.09
C GLN A 3 14.07 -1.88 11.94
N ILE A 4 12.92 -1.21 12.14
CA ILE A 4 12.75 -0.03 12.98
C ILE A 4 12.03 -0.46 14.26
N ALA A 5 12.48 0.06 15.41
CA ALA A 5 11.87 -0.24 16.70
C ALA A 5 10.36 0.03 16.68
N GLY A 6 9.57 -0.93 17.20
CA GLY A 6 8.10 -0.87 17.24
C GLY A 6 7.40 -1.43 16.01
N GLN A 7 8.12 -1.86 14.98
CA GLN A 7 7.54 -2.47 13.76
C GLN A 7 7.81 -3.99 13.66
N GLU A 8 8.33 -4.61 14.72
CA GLU A 8 8.71 -6.03 14.77
C GLU A 8 7.53 -6.96 14.46
N LEU A 9 6.30 -6.50 14.71
CA LEU A 9 5.05 -7.22 14.45
C LEU A 9 4.18 -6.55 13.39
N PHE A 10 4.61 -5.42 12.81
CA PHE A 10 3.85 -4.70 11.80
C PHE A 10 3.73 -5.54 10.51
N ALA A 11 2.51 -5.95 10.17
CA ALA A 11 2.23 -6.86 9.05
C ALA A 11 0.97 -6.39 8.30
N PRO A 12 1.12 -5.57 7.23
CA PRO A 12 -0.02 -5.12 6.44
C PRO A 12 -0.57 -6.25 5.56
N SER A 13 -1.88 -6.23 5.32
CA SER A 13 -2.56 -6.99 4.28
C SER A 13 -2.31 -6.40 2.90
N LEU A 14 -2.39 -7.24 1.87
CA LEU A 14 -2.42 -6.80 0.48
C LEU A 14 -3.66 -7.32 -0.22
N ALA A 15 -4.07 -6.63 -1.28
CA ALA A 15 -4.95 -7.19 -2.28
C ALA A 15 -4.50 -6.82 -3.68
N LEU A 16 -4.59 -7.78 -4.58
CA LEU A 16 -4.49 -7.56 -6.01
C LEU A 16 -5.89 -7.36 -6.58
N VAL A 17 -6.10 -6.27 -7.31
CA VAL A 17 -7.37 -5.90 -7.91
C VAL A 17 -7.18 -5.75 -9.42
N GLY A 18 -8.01 -6.39 -10.22
CA GLY A 18 -7.85 -6.34 -11.68
C GLY A 18 -8.83 -7.20 -12.46
N PRO A 19 -8.74 -7.16 -13.80
CA PRO A 19 -9.65 -7.89 -14.69
C PRO A 19 -9.43 -9.39 -14.60
N GLY A 20 -10.51 -10.17 -14.70
CA GLY A 20 -10.46 -11.63 -14.74
C GLY A 20 -10.12 -12.33 -13.42
N LEU A 21 -9.77 -11.60 -12.37
CA LEU A 21 -9.65 -12.13 -11.01
C LEU A 21 -11.03 -12.55 -10.48
N PRO A 22 -11.10 -13.48 -9.49
CA PRO A 22 -12.37 -13.87 -8.89
C PRO A 22 -13.07 -12.68 -8.22
N ALA A 23 -14.39 -12.72 -8.16
CA ALA A 23 -15.14 -11.73 -7.40
C ALA A 23 -14.77 -11.83 -5.91
N GLY A 24 -14.49 -10.69 -5.29
CA GLY A 24 -14.11 -10.59 -3.89
C GLY A 24 -14.54 -9.26 -3.29
N GLN A 25 -14.42 -9.15 -1.98
CA GLN A 25 -14.76 -7.94 -1.24
C GLN A 25 -13.51 -7.44 -0.51
N LEU A 26 -13.34 -6.12 -0.48
CA LEU A 26 -12.30 -5.48 0.32
C LEU A 26 -12.93 -4.68 1.46
N PRO A 27 -12.17 -4.39 2.51
CA PRO A 27 -12.63 -3.50 3.56
C PRO A 27 -13.05 -2.14 3.00
N LEU A 28 -14.09 -1.52 3.57
CA LEU A 28 -14.67 -0.25 3.09
C LEU A 28 -13.64 0.89 2.88
N ARG A 29 -12.53 0.87 3.64
CA ARG A 29 -11.43 1.83 3.51
C ARG A 29 -10.59 1.69 2.24
N VAL A 30 -10.76 0.61 1.49
CA VAL A 30 -10.03 0.33 0.24
C VAL A 30 -10.99 0.56 -0.92
N ALA A 31 -10.78 1.65 -1.66
CA ALA A 31 -11.58 1.96 -2.83
C ALA A 31 -11.21 1.03 -4.00
N THR A 32 -12.21 0.47 -4.66
CA THR A 32 -12.05 -0.33 -5.90
C THR A 32 -13.09 0.10 -6.93
N ALA A 33 -12.72 0.05 -8.20
CA ALA A 33 -13.69 0.23 -9.28
C ALA A 33 -14.68 -0.95 -9.34
N ASP A 34 -15.93 -0.66 -9.72
CA ASP A 34 -16.95 -1.67 -9.92
C ASP A 34 -16.52 -2.67 -11.01
N ASN A 35 -16.88 -3.95 -10.83
CA ASN A 35 -16.61 -5.06 -11.78
C ASN A 35 -15.14 -5.54 -11.90
N LEU A 36 -14.25 -5.17 -10.98
CA LEU A 36 -12.93 -5.79 -10.89
C LEU A 36 -12.93 -6.95 -9.90
N GLY A 37 -12.16 -7.99 -10.22
CA GLY A 37 -11.93 -9.10 -9.30
C GLY A 37 -10.84 -8.75 -8.28
N VAL A 38 -10.80 -9.52 -7.20
CA VAL A 38 -9.94 -9.28 -6.04
C VAL A 38 -9.32 -10.60 -5.58
N VAL A 39 -8.02 -10.58 -5.33
CA VAL A 39 -7.31 -11.61 -4.58
C VAL A 39 -6.70 -10.95 -3.35
N GLU A 40 -7.24 -11.26 -2.17
CA GLU A 40 -6.65 -10.83 -0.90
C GLU A 40 -5.48 -11.75 -0.53
N ILE A 41 -4.38 -11.13 -0.14
CA ILE A 41 -3.18 -11.78 0.38
C ILE A 41 -3.11 -11.38 1.85
N ALA A 42 -3.52 -12.31 2.71
CA ALA A 42 -3.54 -12.11 4.15
C ALA A 42 -2.12 -11.99 4.70
N PRO A 43 -1.90 -11.16 5.74
CA PRO A 43 -0.61 -11.06 6.37
C PRO A 43 -0.26 -12.41 7.03
N PRO A 44 0.98 -12.90 6.86
CA PRO A 44 1.35 -14.19 7.41
C PRO A 44 1.41 -14.16 8.93
N THR A 45 1.06 -15.29 9.53
CA THR A 45 1.15 -15.49 10.97
C THR A 45 2.52 -16.03 11.36
N GLY A 46 3.12 -15.50 12.42
CA GLY A 46 4.37 -16.01 12.99
C GLY A 46 5.56 -15.06 12.85
N ALA A 47 6.75 -15.60 13.07
CA ALA A 47 8.00 -14.84 12.97
C ALA A 47 8.31 -14.54 11.50
N ALA A 48 8.75 -13.31 11.21
CA ALA A 48 9.21 -12.92 9.90
C ALA A 48 10.68 -13.31 9.69
N GLU A 49 11.03 -13.74 8.48
CA GLU A 49 12.41 -13.90 8.06
C GLU A 49 13.11 -12.54 7.98
N THR A 50 14.44 -12.54 8.10
CA THR A 50 15.23 -11.31 8.05
C THR A 50 16.07 -11.26 6.78
N PHE A 51 15.99 -10.15 6.06
CA PHE A 51 16.78 -9.87 4.86
C PHE A 51 17.63 -8.62 5.06
N TYR A 52 18.86 -8.61 4.56
CA TYR A 52 19.72 -7.43 4.56
C TYR A 52 19.92 -6.93 3.14
N GLU A 53 19.50 -5.69 2.89
CA GLU A 53 19.63 -5.04 1.59
C GLU A 53 20.93 -4.23 1.54
N PRO A 54 21.91 -4.63 0.70
CA PRO A 54 23.26 -4.07 0.72
C PRO A 54 23.37 -2.63 0.23
N PHE A 55 22.53 -2.15 -0.69
CA PHE A 55 22.63 -0.80 -1.26
C PHE A 55 22.19 0.28 -0.27
N SER A 56 21.06 0.06 0.40
CA SER A 56 20.53 0.91 1.46
C SER A 56 21.14 0.61 2.82
N ARG A 57 21.88 -0.50 2.96
CA ARG A 57 22.43 -1.01 4.22
C ARG A 57 21.36 -1.16 5.29
N THR A 58 20.17 -1.61 4.88
CA THR A 58 18.98 -1.68 5.72
C THR A 58 18.57 -3.14 5.88
N SER A 59 18.34 -3.57 7.12
CA SER A 59 17.73 -4.86 7.41
C SER A 59 16.20 -4.74 7.37
N TYR A 60 15.54 -5.78 6.87
CA TYR A 60 14.09 -5.88 6.77
C TYR A 60 13.60 -7.17 7.42
N TRP A 61 12.43 -7.12 8.03
CA TRP A 61 11.56 -8.27 8.21
C TRP A 61 10.77 -8.50 6.92
N GLU A 62 10.97 -9.66 6.30
CA GLU A 62 10.18 -10.09 5.15
C GLU A 62 8.84 -10.60 5.63
N ARG A 63 7.76 -9.91 5.23
CA ARG A 63 6.41 -10.31 5.60
C ARG A 63 5.85 -11.29 4.60
N GLN A 64 5.69 -10.87 3.37
CA GLN A 64 5.01 -11.68 2.37
C GLN A 64 5.64 -11.50 1.00
N SER A 65 5.61 -12.58 0.24
CA SER A 65 6.03 -12.65 -1.15
C SER A 65 5.11 -13.65 -1.85
N GLU A 66 4.35 -13.18 -2.83
CA GLU A 66 3.39 -14.00 -3.56
C GLU A 66 3.66 -13.94 -5.06
N ARG A 67 3.56 -15.10 -5.71
CA ARG A 67 3.55 -15.21 -7.17
C ARG A 67 2.12 -15.42 -7.63
N VAL A 68 1.58 -14.44 -8.35
CA VAL A 68 0.20 -14.49 -8.87
C VAL A 68 0.24 -14.55 -10.40
N THR A 69 -0.47 -15.51 -10.98
CA THR A 69 -0.71 -15.56 -12.43
C THR A 69 -1.86 -14.61 -12.77
N LEU A 70 -1.58 -13.62 -13.62
CA LEU A 70 -2.59 -12.67 -14.07
C LEU A 70 -3.52 -13.34 -15.11
N PRO A 71 -4.84 -13.40 -14.90
CA PRO A 71 -5.76 -14.15 -15.76
C PRO A 71 -6.10 -13.43 -17.07
N ALA A 72 -5.88 -12.13 -17.15
CA ALA A 72 -6.18 -11.32 -18.32
C ALA A 72 -5.18 -10.15 -18.46
N ASP A 73 -5.00 -9.67 -19.68
CA ASP A 73 -4.29 -8.41 -19.92
C ASP A 73 -5.09 -7.22 -19.38
N GLY A 74 -4.39 -6.25 -18.80
CA GLY A 74 -5.02 -5.01 -18.33
C GLY A 74 -4.30 -4.38 -17.15
N GLN A 75 -4.95 -3.39 -16.54
CA GLN A 75 -4.42 -2.70 -15.38
C GLN A 75 -4.77 -3.46 -14.11
N TYR A 76 -3.74 -3.72 -13.30
CA TYR A 76 -3.88 -4.28 -11.96
C TYR A 76 -3.42 -3.23 -10.94
N THR A 77 -4.16 -3.15 -9.85
CA THR A 77 -3.86 -2.27 -8.71
C THR A 77 -3.56 -3.13 -7.50
N VAL A 78 -2.54 -2.76 -6.74
CA VAL A 78 -2.26 -3.39 -5.44
C VAL A 78 -2.70 -2.43 -4.34
N ALA A 79 -3.62 -2.89 -3.52
CA ALA A 79 -4.02 -2.20 -2.29
C ALA A 79 -3.23 -2.76 -1.10
N ILE A 80 -2.79 -1.88 -0.21
CA ILE A 80 -2.03 -2.24 1.00
C ILE A 80 -2.67 -1.53 2.18
N TRP A 81 -2.97 -2.25 3.26
CA TRP A 81 -3.54 -1.67 4.47
C TRP A 81 -3.19 -2.52 5.69
N HIS A 82 -3.22 -1.93 6.89
CA HIS A 82 -3.16 -2.73 8.12
C HIS A 82 -4.58 -3.13 8.58
N PRO A 83 -4.86 -4.39 8.92
CA PRO A 83 -6.19 -4.84 9.39
C PRO A 83 -6.76 -4.00 10.53
N ARG A 84 -5.90 -3.62 11.49
CA ARG A 84 -6.24 -2.82 12.68
C ARG A 84 -6.01 -1.31 12.53
N GLY A 85 -5.66 -0.84 11.32
CA GLY A 85 -5.40 0.60 11.09
C GLY A 85 -4.06 1.11 11.65
N GLU A 86 -3.15 0.22 12.08
CA GLU A 86 -1.81 0.61 12.49
C GLU A 86 -1.03 1.22 11.33
N VAL A 87 -0.17 2.18 11.67
CA VAL A 87 0.68 2.88 10.71
C VAL A 87 2.11 2.39 10.88
N GLY A 88 2.76 2.08 9.77
CA GLY A 88 4.13 1.61 9.73
C GLY A 88 4.76 1.86 8.37
N ARG A 89 6.08 1.66 8.29
CA ARG A 89 6.83 1.80 7.04
C ARG A 89 6.95 0.43 6.37
N TYR A 90 6.96 0.43 5.05
CA TYR A 90 7.15 -0.79 4.30
C TYR A 90 7.89 -0.51 3.00
N GLY A 91 8.68 -1.50 2.58
CA GLY A 91 9.13 -1.59 1.19
C GLY A 91 8.17 -2.50 0.45
N PHE A 92 7.81 -2.11 -0.77
CA PHE A 92 6.97 -2.92 -1.66
C PHE A 92 7.62 -2.94 -3.04
N VAL A 93 7.74 -4.14 -3.60
CA VAL A 93 8.36 -4.38 -4.90
C VAL A 93 7.47 -5.31 -5.72
N ILE A 94 7.47 -5.13 -7.04
CA ILE A 94 6.71 -5.97 -7.98
C ILE A 94 7.61 -6.43 -9.13
N GLY A 95 7.38 -7.66 -9.57
CA GLY A 95 8.09 -8.27 -10.69
C GLY A 95 9.48 -8.81 -10.32
N ASP A 96 10.08 -9.52 -11.28
CA ASP A 96 11.36 -10.22 -11.11
C ASP A 96 12.54 -9.45 -11.71
N LYS A 97 12.28 -8.44 -12.56
CA LYS A 97 13.32 -7.72 -13.31
C LYS A 97 13.67 -6.42 -12.62
N GLU A 98 14.90 -6.32 -12.16
CA GLU A 98 15.46 -5.07 -11.68
C GLU A 98 15.78 -4.13 -12.86
N ARG A 99 15.44 -2.85 -12.72
CA ARG A 99 15.87 -1.78 -13.63
C ARG A 99 16.82 -0.86 -12.89
N LEU A 100 18.11 -0.99 -13.17
CA LEU A 100 19.15 -0.18 -12.56
C LEU A 100 19.01 1.30 -12.97
N GLY A 101 19.14 2.20 -12.01
CA GLY A 101 19.07 3.65 -12.22
C GLY A 101 18.90 4.42 -10.90
N GLY A 102 18.72 5.74 -11.00
CA GLY A 102 18.47 6.63 -9.86
C GLY A 102 19.71 7.36 -9.33
N ASP A 103 19.48 8.45 -8.60
CA ASP A 103 20.53 9.22 -7.92
C ASP A 103 20.90 8.56 -6.59
N LEU A 104 22.03 7.85 -6.57
CA LEU A 104 22.55 7.16 -5.39
C LEU A 104 22.90 8.11 -4.24
N LEU A 105 23.33 9.35 -4.52
CA LEU A 105 23.65 10.34 -3.50
C LEU A 105 22.38 10.90 -2.87
N GLY A 106 21.37 11.21 -3.69
CA GLY A 106 20.04 11.61 -3.23
C GLY A 106 19.31 10.51 -2.46
N LEU A 107 19.50 9.24 -2.85
CA LEU A 107 18.93 8.09 -2.15
C LEU A 107 19.43 7.99 -0.71
N ALA A 108 20.75 8.10 -0.48
CA ALA A 108 21.33 8.01 0.86
C ALA A 108 20.77 9.08 1.82
N GLY A 109 20.53 10.29 1.33
CA GLY A 109 19.90 11.36 2.11
C GLY A 109 18.44 11.08 2.46
N LYS A 110 17.65 10.61 1.49
CA LYS A 110 16.22 10.28 1.66
C LYS A 110 15.99 9.06 2.55
N LEU A 111 16.87 8.07 2.48
CA LEU A 111 16.77 6.86 3.31
C LEU A 111 16.85 7.20 4.80
N ARG A 112 17.75 8.10 5.21
CA ARG A 112 17.88 8.48 6.64
C ARG A 112 16.60 9.11 7.20
N SER A 113 15.93 9.98 6.46
CA SER A 113 14.66 10.55 6.90
C SER A 113 13.51 9.56 6.82
N TYR A 114 13.55 8.64 5.84
CA TYR A 114 12.55 7.60 5.68
C TYR A 114 12.68 6.49 6.73
N TRP A 115 13.82 6.30 7.39
CA TRP A 115 13.98 5.25 8.41
C TRP A 115 13.74 5.71 9.85
N THR A 116 13.12 6.88 10.03
CA THR A 116 12.66 7.32 11.35
C THR A 116 11.41 6.55 11.78
N PRO A 117 11.27 6.20 13.07
CA PRO A 117 10.03 5.62 13.59
C PRO A 117 8.81 6.44 13.16
N VAL A 118 7.74 5.74 12.78
CA VAL A 118 6.47 6.40 12.50
C VAL A 118 5.90 6.84 13.85
N PRO A 119 5.57 8.13 14.04
CA PRO A 119 4.83 8.56 15.22
C PRO A 119 3.48 7.83 15.26
N GLU A 120 3.03 7.48 16.47
CA GLU A 120 1.64 7.06 16.62
C GLU A 120 0.72 8.22 16.19
N PRO A 121 -0.37 7.95 15.46
CA PRO A 121 -1.31 9.00 15.08
C PRO A 121 -1.90 9.65 16.34
N ASP A 122 -1.95 10.99 16.36
CA ASP A 122 -2.42 11.77 17.52
C ASP A 122 -3.88 11.44 17.92
N GLU A 123 -4.67 10.93 16.97
CA GLU A 123 -6.00 10.37 17.23
C GLU A 123 -6.13 8.98 16.58
N PRO A 124 -6.79 8.01 17.24
CA PRO A 124 -7.07 6.73 16.62
C PRO A 124 -7.89 6.97 15.34
N LEU A 125 -7.52 6.31 14.23
CA LEU A 125 -8.25 6.34 12.96
C LEU A 125 -9.60 5.60 13.08
N LEU A 126 -10.43 5.99 14.05
CA LEU A 126 -11.82 5.62 14.16
C LEU A 126 -12.57 6.42 13.09
N GLN A 127 -12.67 5.85 11.89
CA GLN A 127 -13.77 6.19 11.02
C GLN A 127 -15.04 5.65 11.68
N GLU A 128 -15.65 6.46 12.54
CA GLU A 128 -17.02 6.19 12.99
C GLU A 128 -17.93 6.23 11.77
N VAL A 129 -18.31 5.06 11.26
CA VAL A 129 -19.41 4.94 10.33
C VAL A 129 -20.68 5.24 11.12
N ASN A 130 -21.06 6.51 11.17
CA ASN A 130 -22.35 6.94 11.68
C ASN A 130 -23.45 6.39 10.75
N LEU A 131 -23.98 5.21 11.07
CA LEU A 131 -25.09 4.56 10.34
C LEU A 131 -26.47 5.20 10.61
N THR A 132 -26.53 6.41 11.16
CA THR A 132 -27.80 7.08 11.47
C THR A 132 -27.84 8.45 10.82
N GLY A 133 -28.19 8.49 9.54
CA GLY A 133 -28.27 9.76 8.82
C GLY A 133 -28.57 9.67 7.34
N MET A 134 -29.52 8.82 6.91
CA MET A 134 -30.20 9.08 5.63
C MET A 134 -31.01 10.37 5.78
N THR A 135 -30.40 11.51 5.49
CA THR A 135 -31.12 12.74 5.12
C THR A 135 -30.30 13.50 4.10
N ARG A 136 -30.96 13.79 2.98
CA ARG A 136 -30.50 14.46 1.76
C ARG A 136 -29.45 15.56 2.03
N LEU A 137 -28.30 15.47 1.38
CA LEU A 137 -27.42 16.62 1.19
C LEU A 137 -28.02 17.55 0.13
N PRO A 138 -28.02 18.88 0.33
CA PRO A 138 -28.37 19.82 -0.72
C PRO A 138 -27.26 19.88 -1.77
N GLU A 139 -27.68 20.11 -3.01
CA GLU A 139 -26.89 20.22 -4.23
C GLU A 139 -25.70 21.17 -4.07
N ALA A 140 -24.48 20.61 -4.06
CA ALA A 140 -23.25 21.38 -4.06
C ALA A 140 -22.83 21.69 -5.51
N LYS A 141 -22.79 22.99 -5.84
CA LYS A 141 -22.27 23.54 -7.09
C LYS A 141 -20.84 23.02 -7.38
N PRO A 142 -20.47 22.82 -8.67
CA PRO A 142 -19.19 22.23 -9.02
C PRO A 142 -18.04 23.20 -8.72
N ALA A 143 -17.24 22.88 -7.70
CA ALA A 143 -15.91 23.43 -7.55
C ALA A 143 -15.01 22.74 -8.60
N GLY A 144 -14.54 23.52 -9.56
CA GLY A 144 -13.68 23.07 -10.64
C GLY A 144 -12.36 22.51 -10.11
N TRP A 145 -12.19 21.20 -10.19
CA TRP A 145 -10.89 20.54 -10.10
C TRP A 145 -10.39 20.30 -11.53
N ARG A 146 -9.35 21.04 -11.93
CA ARG A 146 -8.58 20.75 -13.15
C ARG A 146 -7.43 19.83 -12.74
N TYR A 147 -7.42 18.59 -13.23
CA TYR A 147 -6.21 17.78 -13.24
C TYR A 147 -5.46 18.05 -14.54
N SER A 148 -4.19 18.46 -14.41
CA SER A 148 -3.25 18.59 -15.52
C SER A 148 -2.40 17.33 -15.56
N THR A 149 -2.59 16.51 -16.59
CA THR A 149 -1.61 15.49 -16.98
C THR A 149 -0.65 16.12 -17.97
N SER A 150 0.60 16.37 -17.57
CA SER A 150 1.69 16.51 -18.54
C SER A 150 2.42 15.18 -18.60
N CYS A 151 2.11 14.39 -19.64
CA CYS A 151 3.10 13.52 -20.24
C CYS A 151 4.23 14.42 -20.75
N ALA A 152 5.46 14.14 -20.33
CA ALA A 152 6.64 14.60 -21.05
C ALA A 152 7.13 13.38 -21.83
N GLU A 153 6.78 13.33 -23.11
CA GLU A 153 7.61 12.70 -24.12
C GLU A 153 8.84 13.58 -24.33
N GLU A 154 10.03 12.99 -24.19
CA GLU A 154 11.13 13.04 -25.16
C GLU A 154 12.21 12.02 -24.77
#